data_AF-A0A969JUZ1-F1
#
_entry.id   AF-A0A969JUZ1-F1
#
_cell.length_a   1.000
_cell.length_b   1.000
_cell.length_c   1.000
_cell.angle_alpha   90.00
_cell.angle_beta   90.00
_cell.angle_gamma   90.00
#
_symmetry.space_group_name_H-M   'P 1'
#
loop_
_entity.id
_entity.type
_entity.pdbx_description
1 polymer ?
#
loop_
_entity_poly.entity_id
_entity_poly.type
_entity_poly.pdbx_seq_one_letter_code
_entity_poly.pdbx_strand_id
1 'polypeptide(L)'
;MDERRTKKPKTGQKAIQRRTWGWIGSSIVAVSVGGIILSALPGRSLVVNGVSYFLAPPRFVAARTSQDGTYIWNATYDFVLALPENAGEDLQRVSITQRGGIGRPRFRAKDIRVFVSQDSAQLGEAVELSEVTIDDDQSAMTIDFATPIAPGAIVTVRLYPVRNPATAGTYLYEIMAFPVGEQPRAYNVGTGQIRIYDNTLD
;
A
#
# COMPACT_ATOMS: atom_id res chain seq x y z
N MET A 1 45.40 39.89 -29.87
CA MET A 1 44.38 39.77 -30.93
C MET A 1 45.04 39.08 -32.11
N ASP A 2 44.95 37.74 -32.20
CA ASP A 2 44.74 37.05 -33.47
C ASP A 2 44.33 35.59 -33.21
N GLU A 3 43.44 35.08 -34.06
CA GLU A 3 42.65 33.87 -33.92
C GLU A 3 43.21 32.71 -34.77
N ARG A 4 43.00 31.47 -34.25
CA ARG A 4 42.70 30.21 -34.98
C ARG A 4 43.63 29.73 -36.12
N ARG A 5 44.09 28.47 -36.02
CA ARG A 5 43.60 27.32 -36.84
C ARG A 5 44.46 26.04 -36.68
N THR A 6 43.81 25.00 -36.17
CA THR A 6 43.78 23.59 -36.64
C THR A 6 44.90 23.03 -37.56
N LYS A 7 45.44 21.84 -37.22
CA LYS A 7 45.47 20.61 -38.07
C LYS A 7 46.14 19.40 -37.38
N LYS A 8 45.43 18.26 -37.34
CA LYS A 8 45.94 16.85 -37.29
C LYS A 8 46.35 16.42 -38.72
N PRO A 9 46.80 15.17 -39.01
CA PRO A 9 47.52 14.12 -38.24
C PRO A 9 48.74 13.55 -39.05
N LYS A 10 49.48 12.53 -38.57
CA LYS A 10 50.20 11.54 -39.43
C LYS A 10 50.67 10.26 -38.68
N THR A 11 50.05 9.15 -39.07
CA THR A 11 50.50 7.77 -39.37
C THR A 11 51.93 7.29 -39.03
N GLY A 12 52.04 6.04 -38.56
CA GLY A 12 53.23 5.17 -38.75
C GLY A 12 53.45 4.10 -37.67
N GLN A 13 52.80 2.93 -37.75
CA GLN A 13 53.42 1.60 -37.95
C GLN A 13 54.84 1.37 -37.36
N LYS A 14 54.96 0.40 -36.44
CA LYS A 14 55.65 -0.90 -36.69
C LYS A 14 55.60 -1.81 -35.46
N ALA A 15 55.30 -3.08 -35.72
CA ALA A 15 55.40 -4.21 -34.80
C ALA A 15 56.88 -4.58 -34.52
N ILE A 16 57.13 -5.32 -33.44
CA ILE A 16 57.96 -6.55 -33.38
C ILE A 16 57.87 -7.16 -31.97
N GLN A 17 57.56 -8.45 -31.92
CA GLN A 17 57.54 -9.31 -30.74
C GLN A 17 58.93 -9.55 -30.14
N ARG A 18 58.99 -9.88 -28.83
CA ARG A 18 59.86 -10.94 -28.28
C ARG A 18 59.57 -11.28 -26.79
N ARG A 19 58.85 -12.38 -26.59
CA ARG A 19 59.16 -13.58 -25.77
C ARG A 19 60.04 -13.41 -24.50
N THR A 20 59.51 -13.71 -23.30
CA THR A 20 59.80 -14.90 -22.43
C THR A 20 59.46 -14.69 -20.93
N TRP A 21 58.83 -15.73 -20.35
CA TRP A 21 58.81 -16.33 -18.99
C TRP A 21 59.18 -15.48 -17.73
N GLY A 22 58.53 -15.58 -16.56
CA GLY A 22 57.47 -16.48 -16.04
C GLY A 22 57.14 -16.18 -14.54
N TRP A 23 55.94 -16.65 -14.12
CA TRP A 23 55.45 -17.07 -12.79
C TRP A 23 55.66 -16.22 -11.51
N ILE A 24 54.53 -15.79 -10.91
CA ILE A 24 54.04 -15.88 -9.50
C ILE A 24 52.67 -15.14 -9.57
N GLY A 25 51.50 -15.74 -9.35
CA GLY A 25 51.08 -16.49 -8.17
C GLY A 25 50.23 -15.57 -7.29
N SER A 26 48.90 -15.63 -7.45
CA SER A 26 47.89 -15.43 -6.38
C SER A 26 46.50 -15.40 -6.99
N SER A 27 45.86 -16.57 -7.02
CA SER A 27 44.41 -16.68 -7.14
C SER A 27 43.79 -16.22 -5.82
N ILE A 28 43.14 -15.06 -5.80
CA ILE A 28 42.21 -14.74 -4.71
C ILE A 28 40.98 -15.61 -4.94
N VAL A 29 40.86 -16.68 -4.15
CA VAL A 29 39.57 -17.35 -3.94
C VAL A 29 38.73 -16.39 -3.12
N ALA A 30 37.82 -15.67 -3.77
CA ALA A 30 36.76 -14.98 -3.07
C ALA A 30 35.83 -16.04 -2.49
N VAL A 31 35.90 -16.25 -1.18
CA VAL A 31 34.91 -17.03 -0.43
C VAL A 31 33.61 -16.25 -0.51
N SER A 32 32.72 -16.68 -1.41
CA SER A 32 31.34 -16.24 -1.44
C SER A 32 30.71 -16.64 -0.11
N VAL A 33 30.53 -15.70 0.80
CA VAL A 33 29.59 -15.87 1.91
C VAL A 33 28.23 -15.95 1.25
N GLY A 34 27.75 -17.17 1.05
CA GLY A 34 26.41 -17.46 0.58
C GLY A 34 25.42 -16.91 1.61
N GLY A 35 25.00 -15.66 1.40
CA GLY A 35 23.82 -15.14 2.07
C GLY A 35 22.65 -16.02 1.69
N ILE A 36 22.10 -16.74 2.66
CA ILE A 36 20.80 -17.36 2.53
C ILE A 36 19.83 -16.18 2.44
N ILE A 37 19.47 -15.79 1.21
CA ILE A 37 18.27 -14.99 1.01
C ILE A 37 17.14 -15.96 1.36
N LEU A 38 16.56 -15.78 2.55
CA LEU A 38 15.33 -16.46 2.93
C LEU A 38 14.22 -15.83 2.07
N SER A 39 14.08 -16.32 0.84
CA SER A 39 12.90 -16.03 0.03
C SER A 39 11.73 -16.68 0.76
N ALA A 40 10.91 -15.88 1.43
CA ALA A 40 9.59 -16.33 1.86
C ALA A 40 8.91 -16.91 0.63
N LEU A 41 8.64 -18.21 0.62
CA LEU A 41 7.86 -18.82 -0.45
C LEU A 41 6.52 -18.09 -0.43
N PRO A 42 6.08 -17.44 -1.53
CA PRO A 42 4.75 -16.85 -1.55
C PRO A 42 3.77 -17.95 -1.18
N GLY A 43 2.83 -17.63 -0.27
CA GLY A 43 1.65 -18.43 -0.09
C GLY A 43 1.11 -18.79 -1.46
N ARG A 44 0.78 -20.06 -1.69
CA ARG A 44 0.35 -20.51 -3.02
C ARG A 44 -0.82 -19.65 -3.46
N SER A 45 -0.62 -18.88 -4.52
CA SER A 45 -1.66 -18.08 -5.14
C SER A 45 -2.82 -19.00 -5.55
N LEU A 46 -4.04 -18.67 -5.12
CA LEU A 46 -5.24 -19.43 -5.49
C LEU A 46 -5.94 -18.68 -6.62
N VAL A 47 -5.61 -19.08 -7.84
CA VAL A 47 -6.27 -18.60 -9.06
C VAL A 47 -7.04 -19.76 -9.69
N VAL A 48 -8.36 -19.61 -9.77
CA VAL A 48 -9.25 -20.61 -10.41
C VAL A 48 -9.96 -19.93 -11.57
N ASN A 49 -9.72 -20.41 -12.78
CA ASN A 49 -10.26 -19.84 -14.03
C ASN A 49 -9.97 -18.32 -14.18
N GLY A 50 -8.79 -17.87 -13.77
CA GLY A 50 -8.38 -16.46 -13.83
C GLY A 50 -8.90 -15.57 -12.68
N VAL A 51 -9.76 -16.11 -11.82
CA VAL A 51 -10.25 -15.41 -10.63
C VAL A 51 -9.30 -15.68 -9.47
N SER A 52 -8.82 -14.63 -8.80
CA SER A 52 -7.96 -14.75 -7.63
C SER A 52 -8.75 -14.69 -6.31
N TYR A 53 -8.28 -15.43 -5.32
CA TYR A 53 -8.97 -15.64 -4.04
C TYR A 53 -8.01 -15.56 -2.88
N PHE A 54 -8.47 -15.01 -1.75
CA PHE A 54 -7.82 -15.28 -0.48
C PHE A 54 -8.13 -16.70 -0.02
N LEU A 55 -7.11 -17.42 0.47
CA LEU A 55 -7.30 -18.65 1.26
C LEU A 55 -7.91 -18.34 2.62
N ALA A 56 -7.43 -17.26 3.25
CA ALA A 56 -7.99 -16.70 4.47
C ALA A 56 -8.17 -15.17 4.27
N PRO A 57 -9.41 -14.67 4.10
CA PRO A 57 -9.62 -13.25 3.83
C PRO A 57 -9.23 -12.37 5.02
N PRO A 58 -8.95 -11.08 4.80
CA PRO A 58 -8.73 -10.14 5.89
C PRO A 58 -9.94 -10.09 6.83
N ARG A 59 -9.65 -9.81 8.10
CA ARG A 59 -10.67 -9.59 9.13
C ARG A 59 -10.73 -8.12 9.53
N PHE A 60 -11.93 -7.62 9.77
CA PHE A 60 -12.10 -6.31 10.39
C PHE A 60 -11.67 -6.34 11.86
N VAL A 61 -10.95 -5.30 12.29
CA VAL A 61 -10.42 -5.18 13.65
C VAL A 61 -11.09 -4.03 14.40
N ALA A 62 -11.15 -2.84 13.79
CA ALA A 62 -11.69 -1.66 14.46
C ALA A 62 -12.11 -0.56 13.48
N ALA A 63 -13.06 0.27 13.92
CA ALA A 63 -13.33 1.59 13.34
C ALA A 63 -13.16 2.61 14.46
N ARG A 64 -12.44 3.70 14.19
CA ARG A 64 -12.13 4.74 15.19
C ARG A 64 -12.29 6.11 14.56
N THR A 65 -12.64 7.11 15.36
CA THR A 65 -12.53 8.51 14.96
C THR A 65 -11.73 9.32 15.95
N SER A 66 -10.98 10.30 15.47
CA SER A 66 -10.24 11.22 16.34
C SER A 66 -11.12 12.29 16.98
N GLN A 67 -12.27 12.58 16.38
CA GLN A 67 -13.23 13.57 16.86
C GLN A 67 -14.63 13.09 16.48
N ASP A 68 -15.53 12.97 17.44
CA ASP A 68 -16.86 12.39 17.26
C ASP A 68 -18.00 13.42 17.39
N GLY A 69 -17.71 14.72 17.44
CA GLY A 69 -18.73 15.78 17.46
C GLY A 69 -19.35 16.10 16.10
N THR A 70 -20.61 16.53 16.05
CA THR A 70 -21.24 17.06 14.84
C THR A 70 -20.53 18.31 14.32
N TYR A 71 -20.43 18.48 13.00
CA TYR A 71 -19.76 19.62 12.34
C TYR A 71 -18.27 19.84 12.65
N ILE A 72 -17.59 18.94 13.38
CA ILE A 72 -16.15 19.06 13.65
C ILE A 72 -15.33 18.95 12.36
N TRP A 73 -14.42 19.90 12.16
CA TRP A 73 -13.42 19.87 11.10
C TRP A 73 -12.21 19.03 11.50
N ASN A 74 -11.46 18.53 10.51
CA ASN A 74 -10.20 17.79 10.73
C ASN A 74 -10.32 16.50 11.56
N ALA A 75 -11.51 15.91 11.64
CA ALA A 75 -11.65 14.54 12.11
C ALA A 75 -10.95 13.57 11.15
N THR A 76 -10.57 12.41 11.68
CA THR A 76 -10.07 11.27 10.90
C THR A 76 -10.91 10.05 11.23
N TYR A 77 -11.18 9.21 10.23
CA TYR A 77 -11.82 7.91 10.43
C TYR A 77 -10.84 6.81 10.06
N ASP A 78 -10.48 5.97 11.03
CA ASP A 78 -9.53 4.88 10.84
C ASP A 78 -10.28 3.55 10.80
N PHE A 79 -10.09 2.79 9.73
CA PHE A 79 -10.59 1.42 9.58
C PHE A 79 -9.40 0.47 9.59
N VAL A 80 -9.38 -0.42 10.58
CA VAL A 80 -8.25 -1.33 10.82
C VAL A 80 -8.65 -2.74 10.39
N LEU A 81 -7.82 -3.33 9.53
CA LEU A 81 -7.96 -4.68 8.99
C LEU A 81 -6.74 -5.50 9.39
N ALA A 82 -6.91 -6.78 9.65
CA ALA A 82 -5.80 -7.71 9.78
C ALA A 82 -5.83 -8.68 8.60
N LEU A 83 -4.76 -8.70 7.82
CA LEU A 83 -4.53 -9.68 6.76
C LEU A 83 -3.78 -10.88 7.39
N PRO A 84 -4.41 -12.06 7.50
CA PRO A 84 -3.78 -13.19 8.18
C PRO A 84 -2.55 -13.70 7.42
N GLU A 85 -1.59 -14.29 8.12
CA GLU A 85 -0.35 -14.84 7.51
C GLU A 85 -0.63 -15.91 6.46
N ASN A 86 -1.71 -16.67 6.63
CA ASN A 86 -2.15 -17.71 5.71
C ASN A 86 -3.18 -17.19 4.68
N ALA A 87 -3.20 -15.89 4.39
CA ALA A 87 -4.14 -15.31 3.42
C ALA A 87 -3.98 -15.87 2.00
N GLY A 88 -2.80 -16.40 1.66
CA GLY A 88 -2.51 -17.01 0.36
C GLY A 88 -2.19 -16.01 -0.74
N GLU A 89 -2.90 -14.88 -0.77
CA GLU A 89 -2.67 -13.77 -1.71
C GLU A 89 -2.42 -12.46 -0.98
N ASP A 90 -1.71 -11.55 -1.66
CA ASP A 90 -1.51 -10.18 -1.20
C ASP A 90 -2.79 -9.35 -1.36
N LEU A 91 -2.97 -8.37 -0.49
CA LEU A 91 -4.08 -7.42 -0.56
C LEU A 91 -3.74 -6.30 -1.55
N GLN A 92 -4.52 -6.16 -2.62
CA GLN A 92 -4.31 -5.15 -3.67
C GLN A 92 -5.18 -3.91 -3.49
N ARG A 93 -6.38 -4.09 -2.97
CA ARG A 93 -7.39 -3.03 -2.90
C ARG A 93 -8.30 -3.19 -1.70
N VAL A 94 -8.74 -2.07 -1.16
CA VAL A 94 -9.83 -1.98 -0.19
C VAL A 94 -10.90 -1.04 -0.74
N SER A 95 -12.17 -1.36 -0.54
CA SER A 95 -13.24 -0.39 -0.69
C SER A 95 -14.01 -0.20 0.61
N ILE A 96 -14.48 1.02 0.84
CA ILE A 96 -15.25 1.41 2.01
C ILE A 96 -16.51 2.11 1.51
N THR A 97 -17.68 1.59 1.89
CA THR A 97 -18.97 2.12 1.46
C THR A 97 -19.84 2.44 2.66
N GLN A 98 -20.32 3.68 2.74
CA GLN A 98 -21.27 4.04 3.79
C GLN A 98 -22.64 3.40 3.50
N ARG A 99 -23.07 2.48 4.37
CA ARG A 99 -24.37 1.79 4.28
C ARG A 99 -25.43 2.36 5.23
N GLY A 100 -25.03 3.11 6.25
CA GLY A 100 -25.94 3.62 7.28
C GLY A 100 -25.53 4.98 7.83
N GLY A 101 -26.46 5.61 8.57
CA GLY A 101 -26.35 6.98 9.05
C GLY A 101 -27.11 7.97 8.16
N ILE A 102 -27.58 9.08 8.75
CA ILE A 102 -28.43 10.07 8.07
C ILE A 102 -27.59 10.99 7.17
N GLY A 103 -26.41 11.42 7.63
CA GLY A 103 -25.51 12.26 6.83
C GLY A 103 -24.60 11.47 5.88
N ARG A 104 -24.07 12.16 4.86
CA ARG A 104 -22.99 11.66 3.99
C ARG A 104 -21.80 12.63 4.06
N PRO A 105 -20.80 12.37 4.93
CA PRO A 105 -19.62 13.22 5.01
C PRO A 105 -18.85 13.11 3.69
N ARG A 106 -18.43 14.26 3.16
CA ARG A 106 -17.53 14.32 2.01
C ARG A 106 -16.10 14.06 2.47
N PHE A 107 -15.35 13.28 1.71
CA PHE A 107 -13.96 12.93 2.04
C PHE A 107 -12.97 13.60 1.09
N ARG A 108 -11.78 13.91 1.61
CA ARG A 108 -10.68 14.49 0.84
C ARG A 108 -9.83 13.37 0.24
N ALA A 109 -10.09 12.99 -1.01
CA ALA A 109 -9.39 11.89 -1.69
C ALA A 109 -7.85 12.00 -1.60
N LYS A 110 -7.31 13.20 -1.84
CA LYS A 110 -5.86 13.48 -1.80
C LYS A 110 -5.22 13.33 -0.41
N ASP A 111 -6.02 13.34 0.64
CA ASP A 111 -5.55 13.26 2.02
C ASP A 111 -5.66 11.83 2.57
N ILE A 112 -6.35 10.92 1.89
CA ILE A 112 -6.46 9.52 2.33
C ILE A 112 -5.05 8.91 2.44
N ARG A 113 -4.81 8.21 3.55
CA ARG A 113 -3.55 7.53 3.83
C ARG A 113 -3.82 6.10 4.29
N VAL A 114 -2.91 5.20 3.96
CA VAL A 114 -2.94 3.83 4.47
C VAL A 114 -1.62 3.52 5.14
N PHE A 115 -1.69 2.84 6.27
CA PHE A 115 -0.54 2.46 7.08
C PHE A 115 -0.51 0.96 7.29
N VAL A 116 0.69 0.38 7.30
CA VAL A 116 0.93 -1.03 7.59
C VAL A 116 1.77 -1.17 8.85
N SER A 117 1.29 -1.94 9.81
CA SER A 117 1.98 -2.28 11.05
C SER A 117 1.88 -3.78 11.34
N GLN A 118 2.58 -4.22 12.39
CA GLN A 118 2.41 -5.56 12.98
C GLN A 118 1.46 -5.53 14.20
N ASP A 119 1.03 -4.33 14.63
CA ASP A 119 0.22 -4.11 15.82
C ASP A 119 -0.88 -3.05 15.55
N SER A 120 -2.13 -3.42 15.81
CA SER A 120 -3.32 -2.58 15.65
C SER A 120 -3.43 -1.36 16.58
N ALA A 121 -2.57 -1.27 17.59
CA ALA A 121 -2.46 -0.11 18.47
C ALA A 121 -1.57 0.99 17.90
N GLN A 122 -0.72 0.67 16.90
CA GLN A 122 0.28 1.58 16.37
C GLN A 122 -0.04 1.97 14.93
N LEU A 123 0.21 3.23 14.59
CA LEU A 123 0.33 3.63 13.21
C LEU A 123 1.70 3.19 12.71
N GLY A 124 1.73 2.27 11.74
CA GLY A 124 2.97 1.81 11.14
C GLY A 124 3.43 2.68 9.97
N GLU A 125 4.07 2.07 8.99
CA GLU A 125 4.61 2.77 7.83
C GLU A 125 3.51 3.14 6.83
N ALA A 126 3.57 4.35 6.28
CA ALA A 126 2.65 4.77 5.24
C ALA A 126 2.95 4.03 3.93
N VAL A 127 1.91 3.55 3.25
CA VAL A 127 2.03 2.86 1.96
C VAL A 127 1.61 3.79 0.84
N GLU A 128 2.31 3.70 -0.29
CA GLU A 128 1.95 4.41 -1.50
C GLU A 128 0.66 3.86 -2.13
N LEU A 129 -0.21 4.77 -2.55
CA LEU A 129 -1.47 4.45 -3.21
C LEU A 129 -1.31 4.72 -4.70
N SER A 130 -1.73 3.78 -5.54
CA SER A 130 -1.75 3.97 -6.99
C SER A 130 -2.95 4.81 -7.40
N GLU A 131 -4.11 4.56 -6.80
CA GLU A 131 -5.35 5.27 -7.11
C GLU A 131 -6.27 5.35 -5.89
N VAL A 132 -7.00 6.45 -5.80
CA VAL A 132 -8.09 6.65 -4.84
C VAL A 132 -9.27 7.25 -5.59
N THR A 133 -10.38 6.51 -5.62
CA THR A 133 -11.62 6.93 -6.29
C THR A 133 -12.72 7.08 -5.25
N ILE A 134 -13.47 8.18 -5.32
CA ILE A 134 -14.65 8.44 -4.49
C ILE A 134 -15.85 8.57 -5.41
N ASP A 135 -16.87 7.77 -5.16
CA ASP A 135 -18.20 7.87 -5.74
C ASP A 135 -19.13 8.42 -4.65
N ASP A 136 -19.40 9.73 -4.71
CA ASP A 136 -20.25 10.42 -3.73
C ASP A 136 -21.70 9.93 -3.81
N ASP A 137 -22.18 9.54 -4.99
CA ASP A 137 -23.56 9.06 -5.21
C ASP A 137 -23.77 7.71 -4.52
N GLN A 138 -22.77 6.82 -4.60
CA GLN A 138 -22.77 5.54 -3.92
C GLN A 138 -22.23 5.61 -2.48
N SER A 139 -21.72 6.77 -2.07
CA SER A 139 -21.00 6.95 -0.80
C SER A 139 -19.91 5.89 -0.61
N ALA A 140 -19.22 5.59 -1.70
CA ALA A 140 -18.24 4.53 -1.80
C ALA A 140 -16.87 5.12 -2.15
N MET A 141 -15.83 4.50 -1.64
CA MET A 141 -14.47 4.80 -2.02
C MET A 141 -13.67 3.53 -2.23
N THR A 142 -12.78 3.59 -3.20
CA THR A 142 -11.89 2.51 -3.58
C THR A 142 -10.46 3.02 -3.46
N ILE A 143 -9.63 2.24 -2.78
CA ILE A 143 -8.22 2.53 -2.53
C ILE A 143 -7.40 1.38 -3.11
N ASP A 144 -6.59 1.68 -4.11
CA ASP A 144 -5.66 0.75 -4.74
C ASP A 144 -4.23 1.01 -4.24
N PHE A 145 -3.55 -0.06 -3.82
CA PHE A 145 -2.17 0.02 -3.34
C PHE A 145 -1.19 -0.01 -4.52
N ALA A 146 -0.18 0.86 -4.48
CA ALA A 146 0.86 0.85 -5.52
C ALA A 146 1.70 -0.43 -5.48
N THR A 147 1.97 -0.92 -4.27
CA THR A 147 2.54 -2.25 -4.02
C THR A 147 1.53 -3.06 -3.20
N PRO A 148 1.17 -4.28 -3.61
CA PRO A 148 0.29 -5.15 -2.83
C PRO A 148 0.81 -5.36 -1.39
N ILE A 149 -0.10 -5.45 -0.42
CA ILE A 149 0.26 -5.65 0.98
C ILE A 149 0.32 -7.14 1.27
N ALA A 150 1.50 -7.61 1.70
CA ALA A 150 1.76 -9.01 1.98
C ALA A 150 1.01 -9.54 3.23
N PRO A 151 0.70 -10.86 3.28
CA PRO A 151 0.10 -11.54 4.43
C PRO A 151 0.80 -11.27 5.77
N GLY A 152 0.04 -11.29 6.86
CA GLY A 152 0.51 -11.05 8.23
C GLY A 152 0.44 -9.58 8.67
N ALA A 153 0.10 -8.66 7.77
CA ALA A 153 0.02 -7.22 8.06
C ALA A 153 -1.26 -6.80 8.80
N ILE A 154 -1.14 -5.75 9.61
CA ILE A 154 -2.27 -4.91 10.05
C ILE A 154 -2.32 -3.66 9.16
N VAL A 155 -3.46 -3.45 8.51
CA VAL A 155 -3.69 -2.36 7.57
C VAL A 155 -4.64 -1.36 8.21
N THR A 156 -4.21 -0.11 8.36
CA THR A 156 -5.06 1.00 8.81
C THR A 156 -5.35 1.94 7.66
N VAL A 157 -6.60 1.98 7.22
CA VAL A 157 -7.09 2.94 6.21
C VAL A 157 -7.62 4.17 6.93
N ARG A 158 -6.95 5.31 6.75
CA ARG A 158 -7.31 6.58 7.37
C ARG A 158 -7.98 7.50 6.36
N LEU A 159 -9.22 7.84 6.65
CA LEU A 159 -10.03 8.77 5.88
C LEU A 159 -10.07 10.14 6.52
N TYR A 160 -10.19 11.16 5.69
CA TYR A 160 -10.26 12.55 6.09
C TYR A 160 -11.56 13.17 5.63
N PRO A 161 -12.63 13.12 6.44
CA PRO A 161 -13.81 13.92 6.16
C PRO A 161 -13.42 15.41 6.08
N VAL A 162 -14.10 16.16 5.21
CA VAL A 162 -14.02 17.63 5.19
C VAL A 162 -14.47 18.15 6.55
N ARG A 163 -15.60 17.63 7.05
CA ARG A 163 -16.09 17.78 8.41
C ARG A 163 -16.96 16.59 8.77
N ASN A 164 -17.15 16.36 10.07
CA ASN A 164 -18.14 15.41 10.54
C ASN A 164 -19.55 15.78 10.08
N PRO A 165 -20.45 14.78 9.97
CA PRO A 165 -21.85 15.01 9.64
C PRO A 165 -22.54 16.02 10.56
N ALA A 166 -23.58 16.66 10.02
CA ALA A 166 -24.42 17.60 10.74
C ALA A 166 -25.33 16.95 11.79
N THR A 167 -25.57 15.65 11.67
CA THR A 167 -26.53 14.90 12.47
C THR A 167 -25.79 13.87 13.29
N ALA A 168 -26.04 13.85 14.60
CA ALA A 168 -25.55 12.78 15.46
C ALA A 168 -26.12 11.42 15.06
N GLY A 169 -25.45 10.35 15.45
CA GLY A 169 -25.88 8.98 15.21
C GLY A 169 -24.73 8.04 14.86
N THR A 170 -25.09 6.81 14.53
CA THR A 170 -24.13 5.77 14.12
C THR A 170 -24.04 5.70 12.60
N TYR A 171 -22.84 5.87 12.09
CA TYR A 171 -22.49 5.81 10.67
C TYR A 171 -21.84 4.46 10.40
N LEU A 172 -22.45 3.69 9.49
CA LEU A 172 -22.05 2.33 9.19
C LEU A 172 -21.30 2.30 7.87
N TYR A 173 -20.11 1.70 7.88
CA TYR A 173 -19.22 1.59 6.73
C TYR A 173 -18.94 0.11 6.46
N GLU A 174 -19.43 -0.40 5.35
CA GLU A 174 -19.06 -1.73 4.84
C GLU A 174 -17.65 -1.65 4.28
N ILE A 175 -16.81 -2.65 4.59
CA ILE A 175 -15.46 -2.74 4.05
C ILE A 175 -15.35 -4.00 3.21
N MET A 176 -14.81 -3.85 2.00
CA MET A 176 -14.47 -4.93 1.10
C MET A 176 -12.96 -4.98 0.88
N ALA A 177 -12.41 -6.18 0.76
CA ALA A 177 -11.01 -6.42 0.42
C ALA A 177 -10.89 -7.28 -0.84
N PHE A 178 -9.84 -7.03 -1.61
CA PHE A 178 -9.61 -7.66 -2.91
C PHE A 178 -8.15 -8.15 -3.00
N PRO A 179 -7.93 -9.43 -3.34
CA PRO A 179 -6.58 -9.95 -3.57
C PRO A 179 -5.97 -9.36 -4.85
N VAL A 180 -4.68 -9.58 -5.05
CA VAL A 180 -4.02 -9.33 -6.34
C VAL A 180 -4.63 -10.22 -7.44
N GLY A 181 -4.73 -9.73 -8.67
CA GLY A 181 -5.17 -10.51 -9.84
C GLY A 181 -6.02 -9.73 -10.84
N GLU A 182 -6.24 -10.29 -12.02
CA GLU A 182 -7.04 -9.66 -13.09
C GLU A 182 -8.54 -9.63 -12.76
N GLN A 183 -9.04 -10.68 -12.12
CA GLN A 183 -10.45 -10.80 -11.72
C GLN A 183 -10.53 -11.13 -10.23
N PRO A 184 -10.19 -10.19 -9.33
CA PRO A 184 -10.11 -10.51 -7.92
C PRO A 184 -11.50 -10.71 -7.31
N ARG A 185 -11.66 -11.79 -6.55
CA ARG A 185 -12.87 -12.01 -5.77
C ARG A 185 -12.94 -11.00 -4.62
N ALA A 186 -14.02 -10.24 -4.55
CA ALA A 186 -14.28 -9.32 -3.45
C ALA A 186 -14.76 -10.07 -2.19
N TYR A 187 -14.23 -9.69 -1.02
CA TYR A 187 -14.64 -10.23 0.28
C TYR A 187 -15.13 -9.10 1.18
N ASN A 188 -16.34 -9.23 1.73
CA ASN A 188 -16.79 -8.36 2.82
C ASN A 188 -16.03 -8.76 4.09
N VAL A 189 -15.22 -7.84 4.61
CA VAL A 189 -14.35 -8.10 5.78
C VAL A 189 -15.00 -7.65 7.08
N GLY A 190 -16.08 -6.87 7.01
CA GLY A 190 -16.86 -6.40 8.15
C GLY A 190 -17.57 -5.07 7.90
N THR A 191 -18.23 -4.58 8.95
CA THR A 191 -18.85 -3.26 8.97
C THR A 191 -18.31 -2.46 10.15
N GLY A 192 -17.64 -1.35 9.85
CA GLY A 192 -17.18 -0.38 10.83
C GLY A 192 -18.28 0.57 11.26
N GLN A 193 -18.25 0.96 12.54
CA GLN A 193 -19.19 1.92 13.10
C GLN A 193 -18.43 3.15 13.58
N ILE A 194 -18.80 4.33 13.08
CA ILE A 194 -18.36 5.60 13.62
C ILE A 194 -19.56 6.26 14.28
N ARG A 195 -19.46 6.51 15.59
CA ARG A 195 -20.51 7.21 16.32
C ARG A 195 -20.18 8.70 16.33
N ILE A 196 -21.18 9.51 15.98
CA ILE A 196 -21.12 10.96 16.03
C ILE A 196 -22.12 11.43 17.10
N TYR A 197 -21.70 12.32 17.98
CA TYR A 197 -22.48 12.92 19.05
C TYR A 197 -22.78 14.38 18.75
N ASP A 198 -23.85 14.91 19.33
CA ASP A 198 -24.15 16.32 19.22
C ASP A 198 -23.11 17.15 19.96
N ASN A 199 -22.69 18.24 19.33
CA ASN A 199 -21.74 19.20 19.88
C ASN A 199 -22.39 20.22 20.82
N THR A 200 -23.55 19.92 21.40
CA THR A 200 -24.18 20.79 22.39
C THR A 200 -23.28 20.83 23.62
N LEU A 201 -22.67 22.00 23.84
CA LEU A 201 -22.10 22.37 25.13
C LEU A 201 -23.28 22.43 26.11
N ASP A 202 -23.31 21.53 27.09
CA ASP A 202 -24.10 21.73 28.31
C ASP A 202 -23.47 22.83 29.17
#